data_AF-A0A4Y2JZ49-F1
#
_entry.id   AF-A0A4Y2JZ49-F1
#
_cell.length_a   1.000
_cell.length_b   1.000
_cell.length_c   1.000
_cell.angle_alpha   90.00
_cell.angle_beta   90.00
_cell.angle_gamma   90.00
#
_symmetry.space_group_name_H-M   'P 1'
#
loop_
_entity.id
_entity.type
_entity.pdbx_description
1 polymer ?
#
loop_
_entity_poly.entity_id
_entity_poly.type
_entity_poly.pdbx_seq_one_letter_code
_entity_poly.pdbx_strand_id
1 'polypeptide(L)'
;MLNFRDMNGYVISMYNEKWWLSYVLGENEVKVTFLHPSGPSPSFSYPLTPDILWIPSSDIIYKVNPITRTGCVNILPVEEKKKITEIMNLF
;
A
#
# COMPACT_ATOMS: atom_id res chain seq x y z
N MET A 1 -13.27 10.00 3.23
CA MET A 1 -13.28 8.57 3.59
C MET A 1 -13.64 7.80 2.32
N LEU A 2 -12.75 6.94 1.82
CA LEU A 2 -13.01 6.15 0.61
C LEU A 2 -14.17 5.19 0.87
N ASN A 3 -15.04 4.97 -0.12
CA ASN A 3 -16.05 3.93 -0.03
C ASN A 3 -15.37 2.56 -0.10
N PHE A 4 -15.80 1.63 0.74
CA PHE A 4 -15.20 0.30 0.83
C PHE A 4 -15.17 -0.43 -0.53
N ARG A 5 -16.22 -0.24 -1.34
CA ARG A 5 -16.34 -0.82 -2.69
C ARG A 5 -15.24 -0.36 -3.65
N ASP A 6 -14.58 0.76 -3.38
CA ASP A 6 -13.48 1.31 -4.19
C ASP A 6 -12.10 0.85 -3.68
N MET A 7 -12.04 0.22 -2.50
CA MET A 7 -10.83 -0.27 -1.83
C MET A 7 -10.43 -1.66 -2.36
N ASN A 8 -10.21 -1.77 -3.66
CA ASN A 8 -9.61 -2.96 -4.27
C ASN A 8 -8.22 -2.64 -4.85
N GLY A 9 -7.36 -3.64 -4.95
CA GLY A 9 -6.02 -3.49 -5.50
C GLY A 9 -5.01 -2.91 -4.49
N TYR A 10 -4.06 -2.12 -5.00
CA TYR A 10 -2.98 -1.56 -4.19
C TYR A 10 -3.38 -0.25 -3.51
N VAL A 11 -3.02 -0.14 -2.24
CA VAL A 11 -3.32 1.03 -1.41
C VAL A 11 -2.12 1.39 -0.54
N ILE A 12 -2.10 2.63 -0.07
CA ILE A 12 -1.23 3.07 1.01
C ILE A 12 -2.04 3.00 2.30
N SER A 13 -1.51 2.26 3.26
CA SER A 13 -2.11 2.11 4.57
C SER A 13 -1.16 2.54 5.68
N MET A 14 -1.74 3.00 6.77
CA MET A 14 -1.06 3.26 8.03
C MET A 14 -1.06 2.03 8.91
N TYR A 15 0.10 1.66 9.44
CA TYR A 15 0.19 0.62 10.47
C TYR A 15 1.39 0.86 11.37
N ASN A 16 1.15 0.88 12.69
CA ASN A 16 2.18 1.20 13.71
C ASN A 16 2.97 2.46 13.37
N GLU A 17 2.26 3.56 13.05
CA GLU A 17 2.85 4.88 12.73
C GLU A 17 3.78 4.88 11.49
N LYS A 18 3.79 3.79 10.71
CA LYS A 18 4.55 3.65 9.46
C LYS A 18 3.64 3.35 8.30
N TRP A 19 3.89 4.01 7.17
CA TRP A 19 3.09 3.81 5.98
C TRP A 19 3.62 2.60 5.22
N TRP A 20 2.70 1.85 4.61
CA TRP A 20 3.00 0.63 3.88
C TRP A 20 2.28 0.64 2.54
N LEU A 21 2.95 0.09 1.53
CA LEU A 21 2.27 -0.33 0.31
C LEU A 21 1.58 -1.67 0.60
N SER A 22 0.27 -1.70 0.41
CA SER A 22 -0.60 -2.79 0.80
C SER A 22 -1.43 -3.27 -0.39
N TYR A 23 -1.78 -4.55 -0.40
CA TYR A 23 -2.74 -5.09 -1.37
C TYR A 23 -3.97 -5.62 -0.65
N VAL A 24 -5.16 -5.19 -1.07
CA VAL A 24 -6.44 -5.55 -0.43
C VAL A 24 -6.92 -6.94 -0.87
N LEU A 25 -7.31 -7.76 0.11
CA LEU A 25 -7.67 -9.17 -0.06
C LEU A 25 -9.13 -9.52 0.32
N GLY A 26 -9.96 -8.60 0.86
CA GLY A 26 -11.32 -8.95 1.32
C GLY A 26 -12.26 -7.77 1.62
N GLU A 27 -13.53 -8.08 1.90
CA GLU A 27 -14.61 -7.10 2.17
C GLU A 27 -15.03 -7.03 3.66
N ASN A 28 -15.25 -5.82 4.19
CA ASN A 28 -15.59 -5.41 5.57
C ASN A 28 -14.42 -5.01 6.50
N GLU A 29 -13.41 -5.86 6.62
CA GLU A 29 -12.12 -5.51 7.21
C GLU A 29 -11.08 -5.67 6.10
N VAL A 30 -10.19 -4.69 5.97
CA VAL A 30 -9.25 -4.72 4.86
C VAL A 30 -8.13 -5.66 5.24
N LYS A 31 -8.28 -6.91 4.80
CA LYS A 31 -7.23 -7.90 4.81
C LYS A 31 -6.14 -7.41 3.86
N VAL A 32 -4.97 -7.08 4.37
CA VAL A 32 -3.84 -6.59 3.58
C VAL A 32 -2.64 -7.51 3.72
N THR A 33 -1.78 -7.48 2.71
CA THR A 33 -0.39 -7.90 2.84
C THR A 33 0.49 -6.69 2.55
N PHE A 34 1.54 -6.51 3.35
CA PHE A 34 2.51 -5.44 3.14
C PHE A 34 3.56 -5.85 2.13
N LEU A 35 3.93 -4.90 1.25
CA LEU A 35 5.09 -5.04 0.40
C LEU A 35 6.28 -4.35 1.07
N HIS A 36 7.41 -5.04 1.06
CA HIS A 36 8.63 -4.60 1.75
C HIS A 36 9.56 -3.88 0.77
N PRO A 37 10.29 -2.84 1.22
CA PRO A 37 11.29 -2.17 0.39
C PRO A 37 12.32 -3.17 -0.15
N SER A 38 12.64 -3.07 -1.44
CA SER A 38 13.58 -3.96 -2.12
C SER A 38 14.57 -3.15 -2.96
N GLY A 39 15.86 -3.21 -2.61
CA GLY A 39 16.93 -2.55 -3.35
C GLY A 39 16.93 -1.01 -3.28
N PRO A 40 17.76 -0.33 -4.10
CA PRO A 40 17.98 1.13 -4.05
C PRO A 40 16.91 1.99 -4.76
N SER A 41 15.81 1.40 -5.23
CA SER A 41 14.73 2.06 -6.00
C SER A 41 13.45 2.12 -5.15
N PRO A 42 12.40 2.91 -5.50
CA PRO A 42 11.07 2.80 -4.88
C PRO A 42 10.35 1.50 -5.29
N SER A 43 11.08 0.40 -5.17
CA SER A 43 10.69 -0.95 -5.49
C SER A 43 10.27 -1.65 -4.22
N PHE A 44 9.13 -2.30 -4.29
CA PHE A 44 8.53 -3.04 -3.22
C PHE A 44 8.24 -4.46 -3.71
N SER A 45 8.54 -5.43 -2.86
CA SER A 45 8.37 -6.84 -3.16
C SER A 45 7.54 -7.50 -2.06
N TYR A 46 6.82 -8.56 -2.41
CA TYR A 46 6.21 -9.40 -1.39
C TYR A 46 7.30 -10.06 -0.54
N PRO A 47 7.14 -10.12 0.79
CA PRO A 47 8.03 -10.92 1.63
C PRO A 47 7.91 -12.40 1.28
N LEU A 48 8.93 -13.19 1.61
CA LEU A 48 8.94 -14.65 1.37
C LEU A 48 7.78 -15.36 2.08
N THR A 49 7.43 -14.88 3.27
CA THR A 49 6.24 -15.29 4.02
C THR A 49 5.29 -14.09 4.08
N PRO A 50 4.06 -14.19 3.53
CA PRO A 50 3.11 -13.07 3.52
C PRO A 50 2.66 -12.65 4.91
N ASP A 51 2.81 -11.37 5.23
CA ASP A 51 2.32 -10.76 6.46
C ASP A 51 0.84 -10.38 6.28
N ILE A 52 -0.05 -11.37 6.41
CA ILE A 52 -1.49 -11.14 6.26
C ILE A 52 -2.05 -10.52 7.55
N LEU A 53 -2.56 -9.30 7.45
CA LEU A 53 -3.07 -8.52 8.56
C LEU A 53 -4.46 -7.98 8.25
N TRP A 54 -5.27 -7.80 9.29
CA TRP A 54 -6.54 -7.08 9.19
C TRP A 54 -6.33 -5.66 9.71
N ILE A 55 -6.61 -4.67 8.88
CA ILE A 55 -6.55 -3.27 9.29
C ILE A 55 -7.93 -2.60 9.16
N PRO A 56 -8.26 -1.64 10.03
CA PRO A 56 -9.39 -0.75 9.83
C PRO A 56 -9.35 -0.07 8.46
N SER A 57 -10.51 0.09 7.82
CA SER A 57 -10.60 0.84 6.56
C SER A 57 -10.26 2.32 6.71
N SER A 58 -10.35 2.87 7.93
CA SER A 58 -9.86 4.21 8.28
C SER A 58 -8.35 4.36 8.09
N ASP A 59 -7.61 3.27 8.18
CA ASP A 59 -6.15 3.27 8.08
C ASP A 59 -5.70 3.20 6.62
N ILE A 60 -6.64 3.07 5.67
CA ILE A 60 -6.38 3.24 4.24
C ILE A 60 -6.45 4.72 3.90
N ILE A 61 -5.31 5.22 3.42
CA ILE A 61 -5.13 6.64 3.14
C ILE A 61 -5.47 6.94 1.68
N TYR A 62 -4.94 6.13 0.77
CA TYR A 62 -4.97 6.44 -0.66
C TYR A 62 -4.79 5.19 -1.52
N LYS A 63 -5.49 5.13 -2.65
CA LYS A 63 -5.37 4.06 -3.64
C LYS A 63 -4.27 4.38 -4.63
N VAL A 64 -3.39 3.44 -4.91
CA VAL A 64 -2.25 3.60 -5.83
C VAL A 64 -2.28 2.54 -6.93
N ASN A 65 -1.68 2.85 -8.06
CA ASN A 65 -1.46 1.89 -9.14
C ASN A 65 0.04 1.72 -9.41
N PRO A 66 0.75 0.86 -8.64
CA PRO A 66 2.16 0.61 -8.87
C PRO A 66 2.40 -0.04 -10.23
N ILE A 67 3.55 0.27 -10.83
CA ILE A 67 3.97 -0.29 -12.11
C ILE A 67 4.78 -1.55 -11.83
N THR A 68 4.36 -2.67 -12.41
CA THR A 68 5.12 -3.93 -12.32
C THR A 68 6.02 -4.09 -13.54
N ARG A 69 7.35 -4.13 -13.35
CA ARG A 69 8.28 -4.44 -14.47
C ARG A 69 8.33 -5.93 -14.82
N THR A 70 8.17 -6.81 -13.83
CA THR A 70 8.31 -8.27 -13.96
C THR A 70 7.27 -9.05 -13.15
N GLY A 71 6.22 -8.38 -12.64
CA GLY A 71 5.20 -8.97 -11.77
C GLY A 71 5.63 -9.17 -10.31
N CYS A 72 6.92 -9.38 -10.04
CA CYS A 72 7.44 -9.58 -8.67
C CYS A 72 7.83 -8.30 -7.94
N VAL A 73 8.09 -7.22 -8.69
CA VAL A 73 8.54 -5.93 -8.13
C VAL A 73 7.55 -4.86 -8.53
N ASN A 74 6.96 -4.23 -7.52
CA ASN A 74 6.05 -3.11 -7.64
C ASN A 74 6.85 -1.82 -7.49
N ILE A 75 6.89 -1.02 -8.55
CA ILE A 75 7.56 0.27 -8.54
C ILE A 75 6.50 1.34 -8.35
N LEU A 76 6.66 2.15 -7.30
CA LEU A 76 5.77 3.29 -7.08
C LEU A 76 6.20 4.46 -8.00
N PRO A 77 5.31 5.00 -8.85
CA PRO A 77 5.62 6.17 -9.65
C PRO A 77 6.06 7.37 -8.79
N VAL A 78 6.95 8.20 -9.34
CA VAL A 78 7.50 9.37 -8.61
C VAL A 78 6.40 10.35 -8.20
N GLU A 79 5.37 10.51 -9.02
CA GLU A 79 4.22 11.38 -8.75
C GLU A 79 3.39 10.87 -7.56
N GLU A 80 3.11 9.56 -7.52
CA GLU A 80 2.42 8.92 -6.39
C GLU A 80 3.24 9.07 -5.10
N LYS A 81 4.57 8.93 -5.19
CA LYS A 81 5.46 9.11 -4.04
C LYS A 81 5.41 10.54 -3.48
N LYS A 82 5.38 11.55 -4.35
CA LYS A 82 5.24 12.96 -3.93
C LYS A 82 3.91 13.19 -3.22
N LYS A 83 2.80 12.72 -3.80
CA LYS A 83 1.47 12.81 -3.18
C LYS A 83 1.42 12.14 -1.81
N ILE A 84 2.00 10.95 -1.66
CA ILE A 84 2.06 10.27 -0.36
C ILE A 84 2.85 11.11 0.64
N THR A 85 4.00 11.65 0.23
CA THR A 85 4.82 12.50 1.11
C THR A 85 4.05 13.75 1.57
N GLU A 86 3.33 14.39 0.66
CA GLU A 86 2.46 15.55 0.97
C GLU A 86 1.32 15.17 1.92
N ILE A 87 0.67 14.03 1.70
CA ILE A 87 -0.41 13.52 2.57
C ILE A 87 0.15 13.18 3.96
N MET A 88 1.31 12.54 4.04
CA MET A 88 1.93 12.16 5.32
C MET A 88 2.40 13.37 6.12
N ASN A 89 2.76 14.49 5.47
CA ASN A 89 3.11 15.74 6.14
C ASN A 89 1.89 16.49 6.71
N LEU A 90 0.67 16.07 6.38
CA LEU A 90 -0.58 16.63 6.92
C LEU A 90 -1.03 15.93 8.22
N PHE A 91 -0.36 14.85 8.62
CA PHE A 91 -0.58 14.11 9.87
C PHE A 91 0.60 14.30 10.82
#